data_AF-A0A1X7UVM9-F1
#
_entry.id   AF-A0A1X7UVM9-F1
#
_cell.length_a   1.000
_cell.length_b   1.000
_cell.length_c   1.000
_cell.angle_alpha   90.00
_cell.angle_beta   90.00
_cell.angle_gamma   90.00
#
_symmetry.space_group_name_H-M   'P 1'
#
loop_
_entity.id
_entity.type
_entity.pdbx_description
1 polymer ?
#
loop_
_entity_poly.entity_id
_entity_poly.type
_entity_poly.pdbx_seq_one_letter_code
_entity_poly.pdbx_strand_id
1 'polypeptide(L)'
;MLTAFFILIAAATIPLSSSSSCYNSKGQPILCSPPKISDILNGITPLASSTCGERAVERTCQKGGLHCSACGDGNSSLHPPEHITDSDPLTFWLSPPYSSLSDGAGNMNANISFNLNKTFIIDEIKILFRSPRPHSFSLHVSSDFGGTYFPLRYYSLSCLETYGIEEERGESEGARCTSNGVGLIPLTGGMAVYRSESTISRCH
;
A
#
# COMPACT_ATOMS: atom_id res chain seq x y z
N MET A 1 -24.28 9.39 -62.52
CA MET A 1 -24.19 10.43 -61.47
C MET A 1 -24.22 9.69 -60.13
N LEU A 2 -23.07 9.51 -59.47
CA LEU A 2 -22.99 8.97 -58.11
C LEU A 2 -22.54 10.10 -57.18
N THR A 3 -23.39 10.47 -56.23
CA THR A 3 -23.07 11.43 -55.18
C THR A 3 -22.51 10.68 -53.97
N ALA A 4 -21.25 10.91 -53.65
CA ALA A 4 -20.63 10.40 -52.43
C ALA A 4 -20.95 11.36 -51.26
N PHE A 5 -21.56 10.84 -50.19
CA PHE A 5 -21.76 11.53 -48.92
C PHE A 5 -20.58 11.22 -48.00
N PHE A 6 -19.82 12.25 -47.62
CA PHE A 6 -18.82 12.15 -46.55
C PHE A 6 -19.45 12.65 -45.25
N ILE A 7 -19.53 11.77 -44.24
CA ILE A 7 -19.93 12.15 -42.88
C ILE A 7 -18.65 12.49 -42.11
N LEU A 8 -18.48 13.77 -41.78
CA LEU A 8 -17.45 14.24 -40.85
C LEU A 8 -17.98 14.06 -39.42
N ILE A 9 -17.44 13.07 -38.70
CA ILE A 9 -17.65 12.94 -37.26
C ILE A 9 -16.61 13.83 -36.57
N ALA A 10 -17.02 15.01 -36.13
CA ALA A 10 -16.21 15.83 -35.24
C ALA A 10 -16.24 15.22 -33.83
N ALA A 11 -15.16 14.56 -33.43
CA ALA A 11 -14.94 14.19 -32.04
C ALA A 11 -14.65 15.47 -31.25
N ALA A 12 -15.67 16.00 -30.56
CA ALA A 12 -15.48 17.10 -29.62
C ALA A 12 -14.77 16.54 -28.38
N THR A 13 -13.46 16.76 -28.30
CA THR A 13 -12.72 16.60 -27.05
C THR A 13 -13.16 17.72 -26.12
N ILE A 14 -13.92 17.39 -25.07
CA ILE A 14 -14.23 18.34 -24.00
C ILE A 14 -12.94 18.46 -23.18
N PRO A 15 -12.24 19.61 -23.19
CA PRO A 15 -11.12 19.79 -22.28
C PRO A 15 -11.70 19.81 -20.86
N LEU A 16 -11.23 18.91 -19.99
CA LEU A 16 -11.45 19.01 -18.55
C LEU A 16 -10.75 20.29 -18.08
N SER A 17 -11.50 21.39 -18.02
CA SER A 17 -11.02 22.64 -17.46
C SER A 17 -10.82 22.45 -15.95
N SER A 18 -9.63 22.80 -15.47
CA SER A 18 -9.26 22.84 -14.05
C SER A 18 -9.95 24.00 -13.33
N SER A 19 -11.27 24.08 -13.45
CA SER A 19 -12.11 24.99 -12.70
C SER A 19 -12.29 24.44 -11.29
N SER A 20 -11.75 25.13 -10.28
CA SER A 20 -12.03 24.85 -8.86
C SER A 20 -13.50 25.10 -8.46
N SER A 21 -14.32 25.61 -9.38
CA SER A 21 -15.75 25.84 -9.18
C SER A 21 -16.56 24.60 -9.57
N CYS A 22 -17.37 24.09 -8.63
CA CYS A 22 -18.42 23.10 -8.87
C CYS A 22 -19.63 23.65 -9.64
N TYR A 23 -19.49 24.83 -10.24
CA TYR A 23 -20.51 25.50 -11.05
C TYR A 23 -19.91 25.95 -12.37
N ASN A 24 -20.65 25.75 -13.46
CA ASN A 24 -20.30 26.28 -14.77
C ASN A 24 -20.50 27.81 -14.84
N SER A 25 -20.13 28.42 -15.98
CA SER A 25 -20.26 29.87 -16.20
C SER A 25 -21.69 30.41 -16.17
N LYS A 26 -22.71 29.54 -16.24
CA LYS A 26 -24.13 29.87 -16.11
C LYS A 26 -24.66 29.70 -14.69
N GLY A 27 -23.79 29.40 -13.72
CA GLY A 27 -24.17 29.13 -12.33
C GLY A 27 -24.85 27.78 -12.13
N GLN A 28 -24.77 26.86 -13.09
CA GLN A 28 -25.38 25.52 -12.95
C GLN A 28 -24.38 24.56 -12.30
N PRO A 29 -24.84 23.67 -11.39
CA PRO A 29 -23.98 22.70 -10.75
C PRO A 29 -23.40 21.71 -11.77
N ILE A 30 -22.13 21.36 -11.60
CA ILE A 30 -21.42 20.35 -12.38
C ILE A 30 -20.79 19.31 -11.46
N LEU A 31 -20.46 18.12 -12.00
CA LEU A 31 -19.69 17.13 -11.27
C LEU A 31 -18.31 17.71 -10.95
N CYS A 32 -17.97 17.76 -9.67
CA CYS A 32 -16.66 18.14 -9.19
C CYS A 32 -16.11 17.05 -8.28
N SER A 33 -14.83 16.76 -8.41
CA SER A 33 -14.10 15.85 -7.54
C SER A 33 -13.03 16.64 -6.81
N PRO A 34 -12.73 16.31 -5.54
CA PRO A 34 -11.57 16.85 -4.86
C PRO A 34 -10.30 16.65 -5.72
N PRO A 35 -9.29 17.53 -5.60
CA PRO A 35 -8.04 17.33 -6.29
C PRO A 35 -7.41 15.99 -5.87
N LYS A 36 -6.73 15.33 -6.82
CA LYS A 36 -5.95 14.13 -6.51
C LYS A 36 -4.81 14.51 -5.57
N ILE A 37 -4.66 13.75 -4.49
CA ILE A 37 -3.54 13.87 -3.56
C ILE A 37 -2.55 12.76 -3.93
N SER A 38 -1.29 13.13 -4.19
CA SER A 38 -0.26 12.18 -4.63
C SER A 38 0.22 11.27 -3.51
N ASP A 39 0.25 11.78 -2.28
CA ASP A 39 0.67 11.05 -1.09
C ASP A 39 -0.22 11.43 0.09
N ILE A 40 -1.09 10.50 0.49
CA ILE A 40 -2.02 10.66 1.61
C ILE A 40 -1.36 10.34 2.97
N LEU A 41 -0.16 9.74 2.96
CA LEU A 41 0.58 9.36 4.16
C LEU A 41 1.55 10.45 4.62
N ASN A 42 1.80 11.48 3.78
CA ASN A 42 2.63 12.61 4.15
C ASN A 42 2.11 13.28 5.44
N GLY A 43 2.95 13.33 6.47
CA GLY A 43 2.61 13.87 7.80
C GLY A 43 1.76 12.95 8.68
N ILE A 44 1.50 11.71 8.27
CA ILE A 44 0.87 10.68 9.12
C ILE A 44 1.95 9.91 9.85
N THR A 45 1.83 9.82 11.18
CA THR A 45 2.68 8.93 11.99
C THR A 45 2.13 7.50 11.95
N PRO A 46 2.89 6.52 11.42
CA PRO A 46 2.45 5.13 11.36
C PRO A 46 2.48 4.47 12.74
N LEU A 47 1.60 3.51 12.97
CA LEU A 47 1.58 2.68 14.18
C LEU A 47 2.02 1.26 13.83
N ALA A 48 3.15 0.82 14.35
CA ALA A 48 3.60 -0.56 14.24
C ALA A 48 3.19 -1.37 15.48
N SER A 49 2.81 -2.64 15.31
CA SER A 49 2.53 -3.54 16.44
C SER A 49 3.76 -3.86 17.28
N SER A 50 4.94 -3.75 16.68
CA SER A 50 6.23 -4.00 17.31
C SER A 50 7.35 -3.42 16.45
N THR A 51 8.35 -2.81 17.07
CA THR A 51 9.55 -2.33 16.38
C THR A 51 10.80 -2.95 17.00
N CYS A 52 11.81 -3.26 16.21
CA CYS A 52 13.06 -3.77 16.77
C CYS A 52 13.69 -2.75 17.73
N GLY A 53 14.39 -3.21 18.75
CA GLY A 53 15.09 -2.31 19.69
C GLY A 53 14.21 -1.61 20.74
N GLU A 54 12.88 -1.81 20.74
CA GLU A 54 11.97 -1.19 21.73
C GLU A 54 12.08 -1.80 23.14
N ARG A 55 12.37 -3.10 23.25
CA ARG A 55 12.45 -3.81 24.55
C ARG A 55 13.89 -4.06 25.00
N ALA A 56 14.76 -4.35 24.06
CA ALA A 56 16.16 -4.67 24.27
C ALA A 56 16.91 -4.43 22.96
N VAL A 57 18.24 -4.30 23.03
CA VAL A 57 19.09 -4.23 21.86
C VAL A 57 19.07 -5.58 21.13
N GLU A 58 18.65 -5.58 19.87
CA GLU A 58 18.51 -6.79 19.06
C GLU A 58 19.53 -6.83 17.94
N ARG A 59 20.13 -7.99 17.67
CA ARG A 59 21.04 -8.16 16.52
C ARG A 59 20.22 -8.52 15.28
N THR A 60 20.26 -7.67 14.27
CA THR A 60 19.61 -7.89 12.97
C THR A 60 20.67 -8.10 11.91
N CYS A 61 20.42 -9.00 10.95
CA CYS A 61 21.36 -9.31 9.88
C CYS A 61 20.63 -9.31 8.55
N GLN A 62 21.27 -8.77 7.52
CA GLN A 62 20.80 -8.94 6.15
C GLN A 62 20.86 -10.42 5.77
N LYS A 63 19.91 -10.87 4.94
CA LYS A 63 19.89 -12.24 4.40
C LYS A 63 21.22 -12.53 3.68
N GLY A 64 21.93 -13.56 4.15
CA GLY A 64 23.31 -13.86 3.76
C GLY A 64 24.33 -13.68 4.90
N GLY A 65 23.94 -13.05 6.02
CA GLY A 65 24.73 -13.00 7.26
C GLY A 65 25.96 -12.09 7.23
N LEU A 66 26.27 -11.47 6.09
CA LEU A 66 27.49 -10.70 5.88
C LEU A 66 27.46 -9.32 6.52
N HIS A 67 26.28 -8.72 6.69
CA HIS A 67 26.12 -7.39 7.31
C HIS A 67 25.07 -7.46 8.42
N CYS A 68 25.52 -7.29 9.66
CA CYS A 68 24.66 -7.28 10.84
C CYS A 68 24.84 -5.98 11.60
N SER A 69 23.75 -5.44 12.12
CA SER A 69 23.72 -4.25 12.96
C SER A 69 22.86 -4.49 14.19
N ALA A 70 23.19 -3.79 15.27
CA ALA A 70 22.30 -3.70 16.42
C ALA A 70 21.10 -2.82 16.03
N CYS A 71 19.91 -3.26 16.38
CA CYS A 71 18.72 -2.42 16.39
C CYS A 71 18.47 -1.98 17.82
N GLY A 72 18.56 -0.66 18.03
CA GLY A 72 18.29 0.03 19.27
C GLY A 72 19.53 0.40 20.07
N ASP A 73 19.38 1.41 20.93
CA ASP A 73 20.41 1.91 21.85
C ASP A 73 19.82 2.06 23.26
N GLY A 74 19.69 0.93 23.96
CA GLY A 74 19.11 0.88 25.31
C GLY A 74 17.59 0.66 25.32
N ASN A 75 16.79 1.64 24.89
CA ASN A 75 15.31 1.58 24.95
C ASN A 75 14.58 2.30 23.79
N SER A 76 15.31 2.66 22.73
CA SER A 76 14.77 3.34 21.56
C SER A 76 15.21 2.61 20.30
N SER A 77 14.30 2.42 19.35
CA SER A 77 14.63 1.86 18.03
C SER A 77 15.43 2.87 17.19
N LEU A 78 16.41 2.36 16.43
CA LEU A 78 17.07 3.13 15.37
C LEU A 78 16.28 3.10 14.04
N HIS A 79 15.24 2.28 13.98
CA HIS A 79 14.38 2.09 12.80
C HIS A 79 12.89 2.22 13.18
N PRO A 80 12.48 3.38 13.74
CA PRO A 80 11.13 3.57 14.25
C PRO A 80 10.10 3.71 13.10
N PRO A 81 8.78 3.54 13.38
CA PRO A 81 7.72 3.55 12.36
C PRO A 81 7.63 4.84 11.55
N GLU A 82 8.05 5.98 12.11
CA GLU A 82 8.07 7.28 11.45
C GLU A 82 8.89 7.28 10.15
N HIS A 83 9.91 6.42 10.08
CA HIS A 83 10.75 6.26 8.88
C HIS A 83 10.03 5.61 7.69
N ILE A 84 8.77 5.19 7.82
CA ILE A 84 7.98 4.67 6.69
C ILE A 84 7.46 5.83 5.81
N THR A 85 7.21 6.98 6.41
CA THR A 85 6.52 8.13 5.79
C THR A 85 7.36 9.41 5.83
N ASP A 86 8.62 9.32 6.27
CA ASP A 86 9.53 10.46 6.21
C ASP A 86 9.98 10.74 4.77
N SER A 87 10.78 11.79 4.61
CA SER A 87 11.28 12.23 3.30
C SER A 87 12.63 11.62 2.95
N ASP A 88 13.27 10.85 3.85
CA ASP A 88 14.62 10.35 3.65
C ASP A 88 14.58 8.94 3.04
N PRO A 89 14.97 8.75 1.78
CA PRO A 89 14.91 7.43 1.13
C PRO A 89 15.89 6.41 1.76
N LEU A 90 16.80 6.83 2.64
CA LEU A 90 17.77 5.97 3.30
C LEU A 90 17.26 5.37 4.62
N THR A 91 16.30 6.02 5.27
CA THR A 91 15.69 5.54 6.50
C THR A 91 14.64 4.47 6.19
N PHE A 92 14.30 3.69 7.21
CA PHE A 92 13.26 2.66 7.14
C PHE A 92 12.86 2.21 8.54
N TRP A 93 11.65 1.67 8.65
CA TRP A 93 11.21 0.90 9.80
C TRP A 93 11.67 -0.56 9.71
N LEU A 94 11.93 -1.17 10.87
CA LEU A 94 12.35 -2.57 10.95
C LEU A 94 11.59 -3.30 12.06
N SER A 95 10.97 -4.44 11.72
CA SER A 95 10.33 -5.32 12.69
C SER A 95 11.38 -6.03 13.57
N PRO A 96 11.01 -6.48 14.78
CA PRO A 96 11.85 -7.38 15.56
C PRO A 96 12.20 -8.66 14.78
N PRO A 97 13.32 -9.33 15.11
CA PRO A 97 13.66 -10.61 14.52
C PRO A 97 12.63 -11.69 14.91
N TYR A 98 12.59 -12.76 14.13
CA TYR A 98 11.69 -13.90 14.33
C TYR A 98 11.66 -14.41 15.78
N SER A 99 12.83 -14.51 16.43
CA SER A 99 12.97 -14.96 17.82
C SER A 99 12.22 -14.10 18.83
N SER A 100 12.03 -12.81 18.53
CA SER A 100 11.38 -11.84 19.40
C SER A 100 9.89 -11.62 19.07
N LEU A 101 9.46 -12.02 17.87
CA LEU A 101 8.07 -11.88 17.41
C LEU A 101 7.15 -13.00 17.89
N SER A 102 7.71 -14.17 18.24
CA SER A 102 6.89 -15.29 18.73
C SER A 102 6.26 -14.92 20.07
N ASP A 103 4.94 -14.81 20.09
CA ASP A 103 4.12 -14.60 21.29
C ASP A 103 3.94 -15.88 22.12
N GLY A 104 4.63 -16.97 21.77
CA GLY A 104 4.44 -18.29 22.37
C GLY A 104 3.19 -19.03 21.89
N ALA A 105 2.27 -18.37 21.17
CA ALA A 105 1.11 -18.96 20.50
C ALA A 105 1.39 -19.27 19.01
N GLY A 106 2.61 -18.99 18.53
CA GLY A 106 3.04 -19.28 17.17
C GLY A 106 2.52 -18.28 16.13
N ASN A 107 1.93 -17.16 16.56
CA ASN A 107 1.53 -16.08 15.66
C ASN A 107 2.71 -15.10 15.51
N MET A 108 3.11 -14.82 14.28
CA MET A 108 4.38 -14.16 13.96
C MET A 108 4.17 -13.03 12.95
N ASN A 109 3.18 -12.19 13.22
CA ASN A 109 2.75 -11.12 12.33
C ASN A 109 3.23 -9.75 12.86
N ALA A 110 3.74 -8.92 11.96
CA ALA A 110 3.98 -7.51 12.24
C ALA A 110 2.95 -6.68 11.47
N ASN A 111 2.24 -5.80 12.18
CA ASN A 111 1.20 -4.96 11.60
C ASN A 111 1.65 -3.51 11.58
N ILE A 112 1.38 -2.80 10.48
CA ILE A 112 1.56 -1.35 10.36
C ILE A 112 0.18 -0.77 10.02
N SER A 113 -0.24 0.23 10.78
CA SER A 113 -1.53 0.91 10.61
C SER A 113 -1.32 2.40 10.39
N PHE A 114 -2.12 2.99 9.50
CA PHE A 114 -2.11 4.42 9.20
C PHE A 114 -3.49 5.00 9.47
N ASN A 115 -3.56 5.96 10.41
CA ASN A 115 -4.81 6.63 10.76
C ASN A 115 -4.94 7.92 9.95
N LEU A 116 -5.76 7.88 8.89
CA LEU A 116 -5.84 8.98 7.92
C LEU A 116 -6.78 10.13 8.34
N ASN A 117 -7.58 9.95 9.39
CA ASN A 117 -8.56 10.91 9.93
C ASN A 117 -9.61 11.44 8.92
N LYS A 118 -9.62 10.93 7.69
CA LYS A 118 -10.55 11.24 6.61
C LYS A 118 -10.70 10.02 5.71
N THR A 119 -11.78 9.97 4.95
CA THR A 119 -12.02 8.95 3.94
C THR A 119 -11.37 9.35 2.62
N PHE A 120 -10.66 8.42 2.00
CA PHE A 120 -10.00 8.60 0.71
C PHE A 120 -10.42 7.48 -0.25
N ILE A 121 -10.49 7.81 -1.54
CA ILE A 121 -10.51 6.80 -2.60
C ILE A 121 -9.04 6.53 -2.95
N ILE A 122 -8.60 5.31 -2.69
CA ILE A 122 -7.20 4.92 -2.87
C ILE A 122 -7.02 4.34 -4.28
N ASP A 123 -6.32 5.08 -5.13
CA ASP A 123 -6.00 4.64 -6.50
C ASP A 123 -4.86 3.59 -6.51
N GLU A 124 -3.82 3.80 -5.69
CA GLU A 124 -2.62 2.96 -5.66
C GLU A 124 -1.99 2.95 -4.26
N ILE A 125 -1.42 1.81 -3.86
CA ILE A 125 -0.54 1.68 -2.68
C ILE A 125 0.77 1.08 -3.15
N LYS A 126 1.89 1.71 -2.78
CA LYS A 126 3.24 1.23 -3.09
C LYS A 126 3.99 0.96 -1.79
N ILE A 127 4.62 -0.21 -1.69
CA ILE A 127 5.45 -0.59 -0.56
C ILE A 127 6.85 -0.90 -1.07
N LEU A 128 7.84 -0.20 -0.53
CA LEU A 128 9.25 -0.43 -0.81
C LEU A 128 9.89 -1.16 0.37
N PHE A 129 10.51 -2.30 0.09
CA PHE A 129 11.14 -3.14 1.11
C PHE A 129 12.65 -2.94 1.11
N ARG A 130 13.22 -2.60 2.27
CA ARG A 130 14.68 -2.58 2.50
C ARG A 130 15.24 -3.98 2.80
N SER A 131 14.36 -4.91 3.12
CA SER A 131 14.58 -6.35 3.21
C SER A 131 14.10 -7.07 1.94
N PRO A 132 14.35 -8.39 1.81
CA PRO A 132 13.59 -9.21 0.87
C PRO A 132 12.09 -9.11 1.16
N ARG A 133 11.25 -9.17 0.12
CA ARG A 133 9.79 -9.12 0.33
C ARG A 133 9.34 -10.34 1.14
N PRO A 134 8.34 -10.20 2.03
CA PRO A 134 7.82 -11.31 2.82
C PRO A 134 7.35 -12.47 1.95
N HIS A 135 7.28 -13.67 2.54
CA HIS A 135 6.63 -14.82 1.90
C HIS A 135 5.14 -14.55 1.67
N SER A 136 4.51 -13.88 2.63
CA SER A 136 3.11 -13.48 2.59
C SER A 136 2.87 -12.18 3.36
N PHE A 137 1.98 -11.33 2.86
CA PHE A 137 1.44 -10.17 3.57
C PHE A 137 0.07 -9.79 3.00
N SER A 138 -0.66 -8.93 3.69
CA SER A 138 -2.03 -8.54 3.30
C SER A 138 -2.29 -7.07 3.58
N LEU A 139 -3.01 -6.42 2.68
CA LEU A 139 -3.48 -5.04 2.83
C LEU A 139 -4.94 -5.05 3.27
N HIS A 140 -5.25 -4.24 4.28
CA HIS A 140 -6.60 -4.06 4.80
C HIS A 140 -6.92 -2.56 4.86
N VAL A 141 -8.22 -2.24 4.73
CA VAL A 141 -8.73 -0.88 4.82
C VAL A 141 -9.92 -0.83 5.77
N SER A 142 -10.13 0.32 6.39
CA SER A 142 -11.29 0.61 7.24
C SER A 142 -11.98 1.86 6.73
N SER A 143 -13.31 1.78 6.61
CA SER A 143 -14.18 2.91 6.23
C SER A 143 -14.87 3.56 7.44
N ASP A 144 -14.69 3.00 8.64
CA ASP A 144 -15.34 3.40 9.89
C ASP A 144 -14.31 3.78 10.98
N PHE A 145 -13.15 4.28 10.55
CA PHE A 145 -12.09 4.82 11.42
C PHE A 145 -11.51 3.81 12.42
N GLY A 146 -11.32 2.57 11.97
CA GLY A 146 -10.69 1.49 12.73
C GLY A 146 -11.67 0.57 13.48
N GLY A 147 -12.99 0.71 13.24
CA GLY A 147 -13.99 -0.20 13.80
C GLY A 147 -13.96 -1.57 13.15
N THR A 148 -13.97 -1.60 11.82
CA THR A 148 -13.95 -2.81 11.00
C THR A 148 -12.93 -2.68 9.89
N TYR A 149 -12.33 -3.82 9.53
CA TYR A 149 -11.29 -3.90 8.51
C TYR A 149 -11.71 -4.91 7.44
N PHE A 150 -11.56 -4.50 6.18
CA PHE A 150 -11.83 -5.34 5.01
C PHE A 150 -10.54 -5.58 4.24
N PRO A 151 -10.29 -6.81 3.76
CA PRO A 151 -9.10 -7.12 2.98
C PRO A 151 -9.20 -6.46 1.61
N LEU A 152 -8.16 -5.70 1.28
CA LEU A 152 -7.99 -5.04 -0.01
C LEU A 152 -7.30 -5.98 -1.02
N ARG A 153 -6.21 -6.63 -0.59
CA ARG A 153 -5.48 -7.63 -1.37
C ARG A 153 -4.60 -8.50 -0.48
N TYR A 154 -4.52 -9.77 -0.82
CA TYR A 154 -3.57 -10.72 -0.25
C TYR A 154 -2.39 -10.93 -1.20
N TYR A 155 -1.19 -11.07 -0.64
CA TYR A 155 0.03 -11.37 -1.37
C TYR A 155 0.69 -12.61 -0.75
N SER A 156 0.89 -13.68 -1.50
CA SER A 156 1.55 -14.89 -0.99
C SER A 156 2.13 -15.75 -2.11
N LEU A 157 3.26 -16.41 -1.83
CA LEU A 157 3.80 -17.46 -2.70
C LEU A 157 2.98 -18.77 -2.63
N SER A 158 2.12 -18.92 -1.61
CA SER A 158 1.18 -20.04 -1.48
C SER A 158 -0.19 -19.55 -0.98
N CYS A 159 -0.92 -18.83 -1.84
CA CYS A 159 -2.23 -18.22 -1.53
C CYS A 159 -3.22 -19.20 -0.88
N LEU A 160 -3.37 -20.40 -1.44
CA LEU A 160 -4.31 -21.40 -0.93
C LEU A 160 -3.93 -21.88 0.47
N GLU A 161 -2.65 -22.13 0.72
CA GLU A 161 -2.15 -22.61 2.02
C GLU A 161 -2.20 -21.50 3.08
N THR A 162 -1.83 -20.27 2.69
CA THR A 162 -1.71 -19.15 3.64
C THR A 162 -3.07 -18.54 4.00
N TYR A 163 -3.94 -18.35 3.00
CA TYR A 163 -5.17 -17.59 3.15
C TYR A 163 -6.43 -18.39 2.80
N GLY A 164 -6.31 -19.62 2.32
CA GLY A 164 -7.47 -20.42 1.87
C GLY A 164 -8.12 -19.89 0.59
N ILE A 165 -7.39 -19.05 -0.17
CA ILE A 165 -7.87 -18.38 -1.38
C ILE A 165 -7.05 -18.88 -2.55
N GLU A 166 -7.71 -19.30 -3.63
CA GLU A 166 -7.04 -19.70 -4.87
C GLU A 166 -6.27 -18.52 -5.46
N GLU A 167 -5.10 -18.80 -6.02
CA GLU A 167 -4.34 -17.78 -6.73
C GLU A 167 -5.03 -17.47 -8.07
N GLU A 168 -5.34 -16.20 -8.28
CA GLU A 168 -5.82 -15.73 -9.57
C GLU A 168 -4.60 -15.40 -10.44
N ARG A 169 -4.30 -16.31 -11.39
CA ARG A 169 -3.13 -16.16 -12.28
C ARG A 169 -3.34 -15.04 -13.29
N GLY A 170 -2.49 -14.01 -13.20
CA GLY A 170 -2.40 -12.90 -14.16
C GLY A 170 -2.28 -11.54 -13.46
N GLU A 171 -2.09 -10.47 -14.23
CA GLU A 171 -2.41 -9.10 -13.79
C GLU A 171 -3.93 -8.87 -13.88
N SER A 172 -4.74 -9.85 -13.48
CA SER A 172 -6.18 -9.64 -13.42
C SER A 172 -6.45 -8.59 -12.35
N GLU A 173 -6.76 -7.38 -12.81
CA GLU A 173 -7.28 -6.30 -11.99
C GLU A 173 -8.55 -6.86 -11.29
N GLY A 174 -8.42 -7.21 -10.01
CA GLY A 174 -9.47 -7.84 -9.20
C GLY A 174 -9.10 -9.11 -8.45
N ALA A 175 -7.89 -9.62 -8.67
CA ALA A 175 -7.37 -10.74 -7.91
C ALA A 175 -7.40 -10.49 -6.40
N ARG A 176 -8.06 -11.39 -5.65
CA ARG A 176 -8.07 -11.33 -4.18
C ARG A 176 -6.72 -11.73 -3.59
N CYS A 177 -6.02 -12.69 -4.20
CA CYS A 177 -4.66 -13.10 -3.83
C CYS A 177 -3.74 -13.21 -5.05
N THR A 178 -2.47 -12.78 -4.91
CA THR A 178 -1.46 -12.85 -5.97
C THR A 178 -0.06 -13.17 -5.43
N SER A 179 0.76 -13.91 -6.18
CA SER A 179 2.20 -14.04 -5.89
C SER A 179 3.03 -12.85 -6.40
N ASN A 180 2.44 -11.90 -7.14
CA ASN A 180 3.15 -10.75 -7.68
C ASN A 180 3.44 -9.73 -6.58
N GLY A 181 4.72 -9.48 -6.29
CA GLY A 181 5.12 -8.56 -5.22
C GLY A 181 5.52 -9.24 -3.92
N VAL A 182 5.66 -10.56 -3.91
CA VAL A 182 6.31 -11.33 -2.84
C VAL A 182 7.55 -12.06 -3.34
N GLY A 183 8.32 -12.63 -2.41
CA GLY A 183 9.49 -13.43 -2.72
C GLY A 183 10.82 -12.72 -2.53
N LEU A 184 11.88 -13.53 -2.53
CA LEU A 184 13.17 -13.16 -1.95
C LEU A 184 14.00 -12.18 -2.79
N ILE A 185 13.78 -12.13 -4.10
CA ILE A 185 14.61 -11.35 -5.02
C ILE A 185 13.82 -10.13 -5.48
N PRO A 186 14.40 -8.92 -5.47
CA PRO A 186 15.73 -8.59 -4.95
C PRO A 186 15.81 -8.65 -3.42
N LEU A 187 17.01 -8.82 -2.87
CA LEU A 187 17.23 -8.88 -1.41
C LEU A 187 17.03 -7.53 -0.69
N THR A 188 16.99 -6.44 -1.46
CA THR A 188 16.68 -5.09 -1.00
C THR A 188 16.13 -4.29 -2.18
N GLY A 189 15.28 -3.29 -1.91
CA GLY A 189 14.65 -2.47 -2.94
C GLY A 189 13.52 -3.19 -3.69
N GLY A 190 13.03 -4.32 -3.16
CA GLY A 190 11.86 -5.00 -3.70
C GLY A 190 10.62 -4.13 -3.52
N MET A 191 9.74 -4.10 -4.52
CA MET A 191 8.49 -3.33 -4.46
C MET A 191 7.28 -4.26 -4.56
N ALA A 192 6.22 -3.90 -3.83
CA ALA A 192 4.88 -4.43 -4.05
C ALA A 192 3.94 -3.26 -4.33
N VAL A 193 3.03 -3.46 -5.30
CA VAL A 193 2.09 -2.42 -5.72
C VAL A 193 0.69 -2.99 -5.73
N TYR A 194 -0.23 -2.27 -5.10
CA TYR A 194 -1.66 -2.44 -5.23
C TYR A 194 -2.19 -1.32 -6.11
N ARG A 195 -3.05 -1.63 -7.08
CA ARG A 195 -3.85 -0.66 -7.82
C ARG A 195 -5.32 -1.00 -7.64
N SER A 196 -6.12 0.01 -7.38
CA SER A 196 -7.57 -0.10 -7.43
C SER A 196 -8.00 -0.25 -8.88
N GLU A 197 -8.93 -1.16 -9.13
CA GLU A 197 -9.63 -1.18 -10.41
C GLU A 197 -10.32 0.17 -10.61
N SER A 198 -10.11 0.75 -11.80
CA SER A 198 -10.76 1.98 -12.22
C SER A 198 -12.21 1.73 -12.66
N THR A 199 -12.90 0.83 -11.98
CA THR A 199 -14.34 0.66 -12.11
C THR A 199 -14.95 1.33 -10.90
N ILE A 200 -15.59 2.49 -11.10
CA ILE A 200 -16.45 3.17 -10.13
C ILE A 200 -17.44 2.13 -9.58
N SER A 201 -17.07 1.46 -8.50
CA SER A 201 -17.81 0.32 -7.96
C SER A 201 -17.96 0.54 -6.48
N ARG A 202 -19.02 1.29 -6.17
CA ARG A 202 -19.76 1.27 -4.92
C ARG A 202 -18.99 1.77 -3.69
N CYS A 203 -19.13 3.07 -3.44
CA CYS A 203 -19.49 3.45 -2.07
C CYS A 203 -20.75 2.66 -1.72
N HIS A 204 -20.63 1.74 -0.76
CA HIS A 204 -21.75 1.02 -0.18
C HIS A 204 -22.42 1.86 0.91
#